data_AF-A0A0N4XKV7-F1
#
_entry.id   AF-A0A0N4XKV7-F1
#
_cell.length_a   1.000
_cell.length_b   1.000
_cell.length_c   1.000
_cell.angle_alpha   90.00
_cell.angle_beta   90.00
_cell.angle_gamma   90.00
#
_symmetry.space_group_name_H-M   'P 1'
#
loop_
_entity.id
_entity.type
_entity.pdbx_description
1 polymer ?
#
loop_
_entity_poly.entity_id
_entity_poly.type
_entity_poly.pdbx_seq_one_letter_code
_entity_poly.pdbx_strand_id
1 'polypeptide(L)'
;MLAGLTLLALLANAGNCLLMFDRVDSENACLLAMCDADSGCVPKGCSIDQNNRIGCGYFRLNIYQFKQCYQPGKKEDEDEEEAWINCAEDYGCSAECIRVLGSRFRVKCYGKSDCETLARIHDGGANGCRDRNTAFYWKKVGDICGGRCNRPIFVRH
;
A
#
# COMPACT_ATOMS: atom_id res chain seq x y z
N MET A 1 31.67 -58.17 -4.91
CA MET A 1 30.29 -58.50 -4.51
C MET A 1 30.17 -58.34 -3.01
N LEU A 2 29.44 -57.32 -2.56
CA LEU A 2 28.62 -57.33 -1.34
C LEU A 2 27.87 -56.01 -1.33
N ALA A 3 26.57 -56.14 -1.60
CA ALA A 3 25.61 -55.08 -1.72
C ALA A 3 25.10 -54.66 -0.34
N GLY A 4 24.57 -53.43 -0.28
CA GLY A 4 23.58 -53.04 0.71
C GLY A 4 24.11 -52.16 1.82
N LEU A 5 23.84 -50.85 1.71
CA LEU A 5 23.34 -50.03 2.80
C LEU A 5 22.68 -48.77 2.22
N THR A 6 21.35 -48.85 2.17
CA THR A 6 20.41 -47.78 2.54
C THR A 6 20.40 -46.48 1.72
N LEU A 7 19.47 -46.50 0.75
CA LEU A 7 18.56 -45.44 0.37
C LEU A 7 18.12 -44.54 1.57
N LEU A 8 18.79 -43.40 1.78
CA LEU A 8 18.42 -42.23 2.61
C LEU A 8 19.51 -41.17 2.30
N ALA A 9 19.30 -39.98 1.75
CA ALA A 9 18.16 -39.09 1.78
C ALA A 9 18.10 -38.27 0.49
N LEU A 10 17.07 -38.51 -0.32
CA LEU A 10 16.55 -37.56 -1.31
C LEU A 10 15.71 -36.50 -0.59
N LEU A 11 16.30 -35.70 0.31
CA LEU A 11 15.61 -34.58 0.97
C LEU A 11 16.61 -33.49 1.41
N ALA A 12 17.02 -32.66 0.46
CA ALA A 12 17.39 -31.27 0.71
C ALA A 12 16.67 -30.44 -0.37
N ASN A 13 15.34 -30.54 -0.40
CA ASN A 13 14.41 -29.67 0.32
C ASN A 13 14.60 -28.21 -0.07
N ALA A 14 13.60 -27.71 -0.80
CA ALA A 14 13.48 -26.37 -1.31
C ALA A 14 13.69 -25.35 -0.20
N GLY A 15 14.77 -24.58 -0.29
CA GLY A 15 15.08 -23.53 0.65
C GLY A 15 15.69 -22.36 -0.11
N ASN A 16 14.96 -21.25 -0.10
CA ASN A 16 15.37 -19.93 -0.58
C ASN A 16 15.11 -19.61 -2.05
N CYS A 17 13.83 -19.53 -2.40
CA CYS A 17 13.35 -18.41 -3.21
C CYS A 17 12.21 -17.68 -2.45
N LEU A 18 12.49 -17.31 -1.19
CA LEU A 18 11.69 -16.38 -0.39
C LEU A 18 12.35 -15.00 -0.52
N LEU A 19 12.22 -14.35 -1.68
CA LEU A 19 12.68 -12.97 -1.90
C LEU A 19 11.51 -11.99 -1.97
N MET A 20 10.50 -12.12 -1.08
CA MET A 20 9.28 -11.31 -1.21
C MET A 20 8.72 -10.65 0.05
N PHE A 21 9.20 -10.90 1.28
CA PHE A 21 8.43 -10.43 2.47
C PHE A 21 9.17 -9.77 3.63
N ASP A 22 10.50 -9.61 3.60
CA ASP A 22 11.22 -9.06 4.77
C ASP A 22 11.08 -7.54 4.96
N ARG A 23 10.53 -6.78 3.99
CA ARG A 23 10.41 -5.31 4.11
C ARG A 23 9.12 -4.83 4.78
N VAL A 24 8.15 -5.71 5.00
CA VAL A 24 6.79 -5.34 5.41
C VAL A 24 6.63 -5.29 6.94
N ASP A 25 7.52 -5.95 7.69
CA ASP A 25 7.37 -6.13 9.15
C ASP A 25 7.66 -4.87 9.98
N SER A 26 8.37 -3.87 9.45
CA SER A 26 8.59 -2.59 10.12
C SER A 26 7.50 -1.54 9.85
N GLU A 27 6.53 -1.85 8.98
CA GLU A 27 5.61 -0.84 8.46
C GLU A 27 4.38 -0.64 9.37
N ASN A 28 3.80 0.55 9.31
CA ASN A 28 2.62 0.87 10.12
C ASN A 28 1.45 -0.05 9.73
N ALA A 29 0.82 -0.70 10.72
CA ALA A 29 -0.29 -1.64 10.50
C ALA A 29 -1.44 -1.06 9.67
N CYS A 30 -1.64 0.26 9.70
CA CYS A 30 -2.59 0.95 8.84
C CYS A 30 -2.25 0.82 7.34
N LEU A 31 -1.01 1.09 6.97
CA LEU A 31 -0.57 1.03 5.57
C LEU A 31 -0.63 -0.40 5.04
N LEU A 32 -0.29 -1.39 5.89
CA LEU A 32 -0.44 -2.80 5.54
C LEU A 32 -1.91 -3.15 5.29
N ALA A 33 -2.82 -2.66 6.13
CA ALA A 33 -4.25 -2.90 5.95
C ALA A 33 -4.84 -2.21 4.72
N MET A 34 -4.39 -1.00 4.39
CA MET A 34 -4.77 -0.31 3.14
C MET A 34 -4.26 -1.08 1.92
N CYS A 35 -3.00 -1.49 1.93
CA CYS A 35 -2.37 -2.28 0.88
C CYS A 35 -3.11 -3.63 0.65
N ASP A 36 -3.45 -4.33 1.74
CA ASP A 36 -4.23 -5.56 1.68
C ASP A 36 -5.64 -5.32 1.13
N ALA A 37 -6.32 -4.25 1.57
CA ALA A 37 -7.64 -3.88 1.09
C ALA A 37 -7.67 -3.55 -0.42
N ASP A 38 -6.59 -2.97 -0.95
CA ASP A 38 -6.49 -2.46 -2.32
C ASP A 38 -6.05 -3.52 -3.32
N SER A 39 -5.03 -4.29 -2.95
CA SER A 39 -4.40 -5.25 -3.86
C SER A 39 -4.14 -6.62 -3.25
N GLY A 40 -4.46 -6.88 -1.98
CA GLY A 40 -3.92 -8.05 -1.26
C GLY A 40 -2.43 -7.90 -0.99
N CYS A 41 -1.98 -6.64 -0.92
CA CYS A 41 -0.61 -6.20 -0.78
C CYS A 41 0.40 -6.84 -1.74
N VAL A 42 0.03 -6.84 -3.02
CA VAL A 42 0.89 -7.27 -4.14
C VAL A 42 0.82 -6.27 -5.31
N PRO A 43 1.87 -6.19 -6.16
CA PRO A 43 1.89 -5.32 -7.33
C PRO A 43 0.97 -5.90 -8.43
N LYS A 44 -0.25 -5.36 -8.57
CA LYS A 44 -1.31 -5.92 -9.44
C LYS A 44 -1.35 -5.34 -10.86
N GLY A 45 -0.44 -4.46 -11.22
CA GLY A 45 -0.62 -3.66 -12.43
C GLY A 45 -1.80 -2.69 -12.29
N CYS A 46 -2.19 -2.10 -13.41
CA CYS A 46 -3.29 -1.15 -13.49
C CYS A 46 -4.61 -1.85 -13.83
N SER A 47 -5.69 -1.46 -13.15
CA SER A 47 -7.04 -1.83 -13.58
C SER A 47 -8.03 -0.71 -13.30
N ILE A 48 -9.17 -0.78 -13.99
CA ILE A 48 -10.28 0.14 -13.80
C ILE A 48 -11.21 -0.39 -12.70
N ASP A 49 -11.64 0.48 -11.79
CA ASP A 49 -12.62 0.16 -10.75
C ASP A 49 -14.07 0.26 -11.26
N GLN A 50 -15.03 -0.08 -10.40
CA GLN A 50 -16.47 -0.01 -10.72
C GLN A 50 -16.98 1.41 -11.02
N ASN A 51 -16.20 2.44 -10.73
CA ASN A 51 -16.52 3.86 -10.97
C ASN A 51 -15.75 4.42 -12.17
N ASN A 52 -15.18 3.56 -13.01
CA ASN A 52 -14.40 3.91 -14.19
C ASN A 52 -13.12 4.72 -13.88
N ARG A 53 -12.52 4.50 -12.70
CA ARG A 53 -11.26 5.10 -12.26
C ARG A 53 -10.12 4.10 -12.42
N ILE A 54 -9.00 4.54 -12.99
CA ILE A 54 -7.80 3.72 -13.12
C ILE A 54 -6.92 3.85 -11.86
N GLY A 55 -6.47 2.72 -11.33
CA GLY A 55 -5.54 2.65 -10.20
C GLY A 55 -4.56 1.49 -10.36
N CYS A 56 -3.31 1.69 -9.93
CA CYS A 56 -2.21 0.75 -10.15
C CYS A 56 -1.56 0.24 -8.85
N GLY A 57 -0.91 -0.92 -8.93
CA GLY A 57 -0.01 -1.46 -7.92
C GLY A 57 -0.60 -1.68 -6.53
N TYR A 58 0.24 -1.49 -5.50
CA TYR A 58 -0.03 -1.91 -4.12
C TYR A 58 -1.25 -1.23 -3.49
N PHE A 59 -1.43 0.07 -3.76
CA PHE A 59 -2.50 0.87 -3.16
C PHE A 59 -3.58 1.27 -4.17
N ARG A 60 -3.63 0.64 -5.36
CA ARG A 60 -4.47 1.12 -6.48
C ARG A 60 -4.33 2.63 -6.70
N LEU A 61 -3.11 3.15 -6.57
CA LEU A 61 -2.79 4.56 -6.65
C LEU A 61 -3.20 5.10 -8.02
N ASN A 62 -3.94 6.21 -8.07
CA ASN A 62 -4.28 6.85 -9.33
C ASN A 62 -3.28 7.96 -9.70
N ILE A 63 -3.21 8.32 -10.99
CA ILE A 63 -2.24 9.31 -11.48
C ILE A 63 -2.43 10.70 -10.85
N TYR A 64 -3.65 11.08 -10.48
CA TYR A 64 -3.91 12.38 -9.84
C TYR A 64 -3.34 12.43 -8.42
N GLN A 65 -3.42 11.33 -7.68
CA GLN A 65 -2.78 11.19 -6.37
C GLN A 65 -1.25 11.26 -6.51
N PHE A 66 -0.68 10.58 -7.51
CA PHE A 66 0.75 10.67 -7.80
C PHE A 66 1.22 12.11 -8.04
N LYS A 67 0.48 12.89 -8.83
CA LYS A 67 0.72 14.33 -9.01
C LYS A 67 0.65 15.10 -7.69
N GLN A 68 -0.33 14.80 -6.87
CA GLN A 68 -0.56 15.49 -5.59
C GLN A 68 0.46 15.15 -4.51
N CYS A 69 1.14 14.01 -4.62
CA CYS A 69 2.26 13.64 -3.74
C CYS A 69 3.62 14.02 -4.33
N TYR A 70 3.65 14.93 -5.31
CA TYR A 70 4.87 15.47 -5.93
C TYR A 70 5.67 14.46 -6.76
N GLN A 71 5.00 13.45 -7.32
CA GLN A 71 5.56 12.52 -8.31
C GLN A 71 6.87 11.86 -7.85
N PRO A 72 6.89 11.21 -6.67
CA PRO A 72 8.12 10.65 -6.10
C PRO A 72 8.77 9.64 -7.06
N GLY A 73 10.09 9.71 -7.19
CA GLY A 73 10.88 8.82 -8.04
C GLY A 73 10.91 9.19 -9.53
N LYS A 74 10.04 10.10 -10.00
CA LYS A 74 10.03 10.54 -11.40
C LYS A 74 11.34 11.26 -11.78
N LYS A 75 11.93 10.88 -12.91
CA LYS A 75 13.09 11.58 -13.50
C LYS A 75 12.65 12.74 -14.40
N GLU A 76 13.54 13.70 -14.65
CA GLU A 76 13.24 14.91 -15.44
C GLU A 76 12.66 14.57 -16.81
N ASP A 77 13.27 13.62 -17.53
CA ASP A 77 12.87 13.20 -18.88
C ASP A 77 11.93 11.99 -18.94
N GLU A 78 11.48 11.46 -17.79
CA GLU A 78 10.58 10.30 -17.74
C GLU A 78 9.14 10.72 -18.00
N ASP A 79 8.40 9.88 -18.74
CA ASP A 79 6.97 10.07 -18.93
C ASP A 79 6.23 9.98 -17.57
N GLU A 80 5.19 10.79 -17.41
CA GLU A 80 4.46 10.87 -16.15
C GLU A 80 3.64 9.61 -15.86
N GLU A 81 3.05 8.98 -16.90
CA GLU A 81 2.30 7.74 -16.74
C GLU A 81 3.25 6.59 -16.39
N GLU A 82 4.41 6.52 -17.06
CA GLU A 82 5.45 5.55 -16.75
C GLU A 82 5.93 5.69 -15.29
N ALA A 83 6.27 6.91 -14.86
CA ALA A 83 6.73 7.18 -13.50
C ALA A 83 5.66 6.86 -12.45
N TRP A 84 4.38 7.17 -12.73
CA TRP A 84 3.27 6.83 -11.85
C TRP A 84 3.13 5.32 -11.68
N ILE A 85 3.15 4.56 -12.78
CA ILE A 85 3.05 3.10 -12.74
C ILE A 85 4.23 2.52 -11.97
N ASN A 86 5.45 2.95 -12.28
CA ASN A 86 6.67 2.53 -11.59
C ASN A 86 6.58 2.76 -10.08
N CYS A 87 6.10 3.93 -9.65
CA CYS A 87 5.91 4.23 -8.24
C CYS A 87 4.77 3.43 -7.60
N ALA A 88 3.67 3.22 -8.32
CA ALA A 88 2.53 2.46 -7.81
C ALA A 88 2.87 0.98 -7.59
N GLU A 89 3.68 0.40 -8.48
CA GLU A 89 4.19 -0.98 -8.39
C GLU A 89 5.36 -1.14 -7.40
N ASP A 90 5.88 -0.06 -6.81
CA ASP A 90 6.85 -0.08 -5.71
C ASP A 90 6.17 0.25 -4.38
N TYR A 91 6.24 -0.66 -3.41
CA TYR A 91 5.56 -0.49 -2.13
C TYR A 91 6.05 0.76 -1.39
N GLY A 92 7.37 0.99 -1.36
CA GLY A 92 7.95 2.11 -0.61
C GLY A 92 7.57 3.46 -1.20
N CYS A 93 7.66 3.60 -2.52
CA CYS A 93 7.29 4.79 -3.25
C CYS A 93 5.80 5.11 -3.09
N SER A 94 4.94 4.12 -3.32
CA SER A 94 3.50 4.29 -3.19
C SER A 94 3.08 4.56 -1.74
N ALA A 95 3.63 3.87 -0.74
CA ALA A 95 3.34 4.14 0.66
C ALA A 95 3.78 5.55 1.10
N GLU A 96 4.94 6.03 0.63
CA GLU A 96 5.39 7.40 0.87
C GLU A 96 4.45 8.43 0.21
N CYS A 97 4.02 8.17 -1.03
CA CYS A 97 3.02 9.00 -1.70
C CYS A 97 1.72 9.11 -0.87
N ILE A 98 1.21 7.99 -0.34
CA ILE A 98 0.03 7.99 0.55
C ILE A 98 0.27 8.81 1.82
N ARG A 99 1.45 8.69 2.46
CA ARG A 99 1.81 9.50 3.64
C ARG A 99 1.81 10.99 3.33
N VAL A 100 2.40 11.38 2.21
CA VAL A 100 2.43 12.78 1.75
C VAL A 100 1.02 13.31 1.53
N LEU A 101 0.13 12.56 0.86
CA LEU A 101 -1.27 12.95 0.66
C LEU A 101 -2.01 13.09 2.00
N GLY A 102 -1.84 12.11 2.89
CA GLY A 102 -2.36 12.14 4.25
C GLY A 102 -1.94 13.40 4.97
N SER A 103 -0.64 13.70 4.99
CA SER A 103 -0.07 14.90 5.65
C SER A 103 -0.61 16.20 5.04
N ARG A 104 -0.68 16.26 3.71
CA ARG A 104 -1.16 17.42 2.95
C ARG A 104 -2.62 17.75 3.24
N PHE A 105 -3.48 16.74 3.37
CA PHE A 105 -4.93 16.93 3.49
C PHE A 105 -5.49 16.65 4.90
N ARG A 106 -4.68 16.22 5.87
CA ARG A 106 -5.14 15.90 7.25
C ARG A 106 -5.88 17.02 7.95
N VAL A 107 -5.60 18.28 7.62
CA VAL A 107 -6.30 19.46 8.16
C VAL A 107 -7.80 19.48 7.81
N LYS A 108 -8.27 18.63 6.90
CA LYS A 108 -9.69 18.45 6.58
C LYS A 108 -10.33 17.26 7.31
N CYS A 109 -9.58 16.58 8.17
CA CYS A 109 -9.94 15.34 8.86
C CYS A 109 -9.94 15.49 10.40
N TYR A 110 -10.27 16.66 10.94
CA TYR A 110 -10.29 16.89 12.39
C TYR A 110 -11.11 15.83 13.15
N GLY A 111 -10.56 15.39 14.29
CA GLY A 111 -11.20 14.40 15.17
C GLY A 111 -11.10 12.95 14.68
N LYS A 112 -10.37 12.68 13.58
CA LYS A 112 -10.10 11.32 13.09
C LYS A 112 -8.73 10.83 13.55
N SER A 113 -8.58 9.52 13.70
CA SER A 113 -7.25 8.93 13.92
C SER A 113 -6.37 9.13 12.69
N ASP A 114 -5.05 8.97 12.85
CA ASP A 114 -4.12 9.04 11.73
C ASP A 114 -4.49 8.01 10.65
N CYS A 115 -4.84 6.79 11.05
CA CYS A 115 -5.19 5.75 10.09
C CYS A 115 -6.52 6.01 9.37
N GLU A 116 -7.56 6.46 10.07
CA GLU A 116 -8.81 6.86 9.42
C GLU A 116 -8.56 8.03 8.45
N THR A 117 -7.70 8.96 8.84
CA THR A 117 -7.32 10.11 8.00
C THR A 117 -6.65 9.63 6.71
N LEU A 118 -5.62 8.78 6.79
CA LEU A 118 -4.95 8.23 5.61
C LEU A 118 -5.93 7.46 4.71
N ALA A 119 -6.67 6.50 5.29
CA ALA A 119 -7.57 5.64 4.53
C ALA A 119 -8.65 6.45 3.79
N ARG A 120 -9.25 7.44 4.45
CA ARG A 120 -10.31 8.25 3.83
C ARG A 120 -9.77 9.24 2.80
N ILE A 121 -8.58 9.82 3.01
CA ILE A 121 -7.92 10.67 2.00
C ILE A 121 -7.51 9.85 0.77
N HIS A 122 -7.05 8.62 0.97
CA HIS A 122 -6.71 7.72 -0.13
C HIS A 122 -7.94 7.40 -0.99
N ASP A 123 -9.05 6.98 -0.36
CA ASP A 123 -10.27 6.57 -1.08
C ASP A 123 -11.03 7.76 -1.71
N GLY A 124 -11.08 8.91 -1.03
CA GLY A 124 -11.90 10.07 -1.45
C GLY A 124 -11.12 11.33 -1.81
N GLY A 125 -9.80 11.27 -1.90
CA GLY A 125 -8.94 12.43 -2.14
C GLY A 125 -9.01 13.48 -1.03
N ALA A 126 -8.71 14.74 -1.37
CA ALA A 126 -8.55 15.83 -0.41
C ALA A 126 -9.76 16.08 0.52
N ASN A 127 -10.97 15.68 0.12
CA ASN A 127 -12.18 15.85 0.92
C ASN A 127 -12.73 14.51 1.44
N GLY A 128 -11.96 13.42 1.36
CA GLY A 128 -12.43 12.08 1.67
C GLY A 128 -12.99 11.94 3.10
N CYS A 129 -12.43 12.64 4.09
CA CYS A 129 -12.97 12.65 5.46
C CYS A 129 -14.35 13.30 5.61
N ARG A 130 -14.83 14.05 4.62
CA ARG A 130 -16.17 14.66 4.59
C ARG A 130 -17.14 13.85 3.73
N ASP A 131 -16.64 13.01 2.83
CA ASP A 131 -17.46 12.12 2.03
C ASP A 131 -17.83 10.86 2.83
N ARG A 132 -19.13 10.66 3.07
CA ARG A 132 -19.63 9.48 3.80
C ARG A 132 -19.32 8.16 3.11
N ASN A 133 -19.15 8.15 1.79
CA ASN A 133 -18.88 6.93 1.04
C ASN A 133 -17.51 6.31 1.40
N THR A 134 -16.55 7.13 1.82
CA THR A 134 -15.23 6.64 2.23
C THR A 134 -15.21 5.95 3.59
N ALA A 135 -16.32 6.01 4.34
CA ALA A 135 -16.45 5.29 5.60
C ALA A 135 -16.45 3.77 5.40
N PHE A 136 -16.92 3.28 4.24
CA PHE A 136 -16.90 1.85 3.92
C PHE A 136 -15.47 1.34 3.73
N TYR A 137 -14.64 2.10 3.00
CA TYR A 137 -13.23 1.79 2.85
C TYR A 137 -12.50 1.81 4.19
N TRP A 138 -12.71 2.87 4.99
CA TRP A 138 -12.14 2.94 6.34
C TRP A 138 -12.55 1.74 7.21
N LYS A 139 -13.83 1.35 7.21
CA LYS A 139 -14.29 0.19 7.96
C LYS A 139 -13.52 -1.07 7.54
N LYS A 140 -13.35 -1.30 6.24
CA LYS A 140 -12.59 -2.45 5.70
C LYS A 140 -11.15 -2.45 6.22
N VAL A 141 -10.45 -1.31 6.15
CA VAL A 141 -9.08 -1.16 6.68
C VAL A 141 -9.04 -1.42 8.19
N GLY A 142 -9.98 -0.85 8.93
CA GLY A 142 -10.11 -1.05 10.38
C GLY A 142 -10.33 -2.50 10.78
N ASP A 143 -11.13 -3.24 10.01
CA ASP A 143 -11.37 -4.68 10.22
C ASP A 143 -10.07 -5.50 10.02
N ILE A 144 -9.18 -5.08 9.11
CA ILE A 144 -7.90 -5.76 8.82
C ILE A 144 -6.84 -5.50 9.91
N CYS A 145 -6.61 -4.23 10.30
CA CYS A 145 -5.58 -3.92 11.30
C CYS A 145 -6.05 -4.02 12.76
N GLY A 146 -7.36 -3.98 13.02
CA GLY A 146 -7.95 -4.06 14.36
C GLY A 146 -7.36 -3.04 15.33
N GLY A 147 -7.03 -3.46 16.55
CA GLY A 147 -6.44 -2.58 17.56
C GLY A 147 -5.09 -1.94 17.15
N ARG A 148 -4.40 -2.49 16.14
CA ARG A 148 -3.08 -2.01 15.69
C ARG A 148 -3.17 -0.74 14.83
N CYS A 149 -4.34 -0.38 14.31
CA CYS A 149 -4.53 0.82 13.46
C CYS A 149 -4.23 2.15 14.19
N ASN A 150 -4.23 2.15 15.52
CA ASN A 150 -4.13 3.38 16.32
C ASN A 150 -2.69 3.87 16.55
N ARG A 151 -1.70 3.20 15.96
CA ARG A 151 -0.30 3.66 16.04
C ARG A 151 -0.13 4.96 15.25
N PRO A 152 0.50 6.00 15.82
CA PRO A 152 0.78 7.24 15.11
C PRO A 152 1.48 7.00 13.77
N ILE A 153 1.05 7.73 12.74
CA ILE A 153 1.65 7.69 11.40
C ILE A 153 2.34 9.02 11.14
N PHE A 154 1.73 10.13 11.56
CA PHE A 154 2.31 11.44 11.39
C PHE A 154 3.22 11.77 12.56
N VAL A 155 4.48 12.10 12.28
CA VAL A 155 5.38 12.66 13.27
C VAL A 155 4.83 14.03 13.68
N ARG A 156 4.61 14.23 14.98
CA ARG A 156 4.26 15.53 15.56
C ARG A 156 5.57 16.19 15.96
N HIS A 157 5.96 17.23 15.22
CA HIS A 157 7.05 18.12 15.62
C HIS A 157 6.52 19.19 16.58
#